data_AF-A0A6N6KS40-F1
#
_entry.id   AF-A0A6N6KS40-F1
#
_cell.length_a   1.000
_cell.length_b   1.000
_cell.length_c   1.000
_cell.angle_alpha   90.00
_cell.angle_beta   90.00
_cell.angle_gamma   90.00
#
_symmetry.space_group_name_H-M   'P 1'
#
loop_
_entity.id
_entity.type
_entity.pdbx_description
1 polymer ?
#
loop_
_entity_poly.entity_id
_entity_poly.type
_entity_poly.pdbx_seq_one_letter_code
_entity_poly.pdbx_strand_id
1 'polypeptide(L)'
;MKVLKSLTALTIVVFIPFALMIWIRIHQSTGFAAVELIQYPLLFGGGSIIVLLLLKRYFLQESLNDFNSGEGNWKTDILWGLALTAAYFLLFIVERPLLSGVLTRVPNMEMLDLMLSMRDNPVYLILFFGPVLWIGIALYEELIRVFLLTSLWKFSEKMGWMILVIVLTSALIGLTHWSQGSYGVVTIGIKSLVSCFFFFRYRRLLPLVIAHVLYDGIQVALLLITYPQG
;
A
#
# COMPACT_ATOMS: atom_id res chain seq x y z
N MET A 1 -29.84 3.30 0.13
CA MET A 1 -29.34 2.12 0.86
C MET A 1 -27.97 1.62 0.38
N LYS A 2 -27.71 1.47 -0.94
CA LYS A 2 -26.40 1.01 -1.46
C LYS A 2 -25.21 1.93 -1.11
N VAL A 3 -25.40 3.25 -1.22
CA VAL A 3 -24.39 4.26 -0.83
C VAL A 3 -24.05 4.15 0.65
N LEU A 4 -25.06 4.10 1.52
CA LEU A 4 -24.86 3.98 2.98
C LEU A 4 -24.07 2.71 3.33
N LYS A 5 -24.43 1.55 2.74
CA LYS A 5 -23.66 0.31 2.94
C LYS A 5 -22.20 0.44 2.49
N SER A 6 -21.96 1.09 1.35
CA SER A 6 -20.59 1.33 0.84
C SER A 6 -19.80 2.21 1.80
N LEU A 7 -20.42 3.29 2.31
CA LEU A 7 -19.80 4.16 3.32
C LEU A 7 -19.50 3.40 4.61
N THR A 8 -20.43 2.56 5.10
CA THR A 8 -20.20 1.73 6.28
C THR A 8 -19.02 0.79 6.08
N ALA A 9 -18.93 0.11 4.93
CA ALA A 9 -17.82 -0.79 4.64
C ALA A 9 -16.48 -0.04 4.53
N LEU A 10 -16.47 1.13 3.89
CA LEU A 10 -15.29 2.01 3.83
C LEU A 10 -14.85 2.47 5.23
N THR A 11 -15.79 2.83 6.10
CA THR A 11 -15.48 3.20 7.48
C THR A 11 -14.81 2.06 8.24
N ILE A 12 -15.35 0.85 8.14
CA ILE A 12 -14.83 -0.31 8.88
C ILE A 12 -13.45 -0.73 8.37
N VAL A 13 -13.25 -0.77 7.05
CA VAL A 13 -12.04 -1.39 6.46
C VAL A 13 -10.93 -0.39 6.18
N VAL A 14 -11.28 0.89 5.99
CA VAL A 14 -10.32 1.93 5.59
C VAL A 14 -10.17 2.97 6.70
N PHE A 15 -11.23 3.72 7.00
CA PHE A 15 -11.08 4.92 7.81
C PHE A 15 -10.75 4.61 9.27
N ILE A 16 -11.39 3.61 9.89
CA ILE A 16 -11.08 3.21 11.27
C ILE A 16 -9.65 2.67 11.37
N PRO A 17 -9.21 1.69 10.54
CA PRO A 17 -7.83 1.21 10.59
C PRO A 17 -6.80 2.32 10.35
N PHE A 18 -7.03 3.20 9.38
CA PHE A 18 -6.11 4.30 9.09
C PHE A 18 -6.01 5.29 10.24
N ALA A 19 -7.15 5.69 10.83
CA ALA A 19 -7.18 6.57 11.99
C ALA A 19 -6.48 5.93 13.19
N LEU A 20 -6.72 4.64 13.45
CA LEU A 20 -6.05 3.90 14.53
C LEU A 20 -4.54 3.80 14.30
N MET A 21 -4.09 3.50 13.08
CA MET A 21 -2.65 3.44 12.79
C MET A 21 -1.97 4.80 12.98
N ILE A 22 -2.58 5.89 12.49
CA ILE A 22 -2.06 7.25 12.69
C ILE A 22 -2.03 7.58 14.19
N TRP A 23 -3.12 7.28 14.91
CA TRP A 23 -3.20 7.51 16.35
C TRP A 23 -2.11 6.77 17.11
N ILE A 24 -1.92 5.47 16.86
CA ILE A 24 -0.88 4.64 17.47
C ILE A 24 0.50 5.25 17.17
N ARG A 25 0.77 5.61 15.91
CA ARG A 25 2.05 6.21 15.51
C ARG A 25 2.35 7.55 16.18
N ILE A 26 1.34 8.34 16.51
CA ILE A 26 1.52 9.62 17.22
C ILE A 26 1.75 9.41 18.72
N HIS A 27 1.16 8.37 19.32
CA HIS A 27 1.19 8.16 20.77
C HIS A 27 2.21 7.13 21.25
N GLN A 28 2.82 6.36 20.35
CA GLN A 28 3.85 5.37 20.69
C GLN A 28 5.24 6.03 20.73
N SER A 29 5.83 6.08 21.91
CA SER A 29 7.10 6.78 22.16
C SER A 29 8.35 5.92 21.93
N THR A 30 8.22 4.59 21.93
CA THR A 30 9.36 3.65 21.90
C THR A 30 9.61 3.00 20.55
N GLY A 31 8.80 3.32 19.53
CA GLY A 31 8.80 2.62 18.24
C GLY A 31 8.34 1.15 18.35
N PHE A 32 8.46 0.41 17.24
CA PHE A 32 8.13 -1.01 17.16
C PHE A 32 9.38 -1.90 17.11
N ALA A 33 9.32 -3.05 17.79
CA ALA A 33 10.34 -4.08 17.70
C ALA A 33 10.31 -4.81 16.35
N ALA A 34 11.42 -5.43 15.96
CA ALA A 34 11.51 -6.21 14.72
C ALA A 34 10.42 -7.30 14.61
N VAL A 35 10.13 -8.00 15.72
CA VAL A 35 9.07 -9.02 15.74
C VAL A 35 7.68 -8.41 15.50
N GLU A 36 7.42 -7.21 15.99
CA GLU A 36 6.17 -6.49 15.80
C GLU A 36 6.02 -6.03 14.36
N LEU A 37 7.10 -5.59 13.72
CA LEU A 37 7.12 -5.24 12.30
C LEU A 37 6.92 -6.44 11.35
N ILE A 38 7.04 -7.67 11.85
CA ILE A 38 6.66 -8.90 11.12
C ILE A 38 5.21 -9.26 11.44
N GLN A 39 4.85 -9.30 12.72
CA GLN A 39 3.53 -9.78 13.16
C GLN A 39 2.40 -8.81 12.80
N TYR A 40 2.59 -7.51 13.01
CA TYR A 40 1.53 -6.52 12.84
C TYR A 40 1.06 -6.40 11.39
N PRO A 41 1.92 -6.33 10.35
CA PRO A 41 1.42 -6.34 8.98
C PRO A 41 0.64 -7.61 8.64
N LEU A 42 1.03 -8.78 9.16
CA LEU A 42 0.28 -10.02 8.93
C LEU A 42 -1.06 -10.04 9.64
N LEU A 43 -1.10 -9.64 10.91
CA LEU A 43 -2.34 -9.63 11.70
C LEU A 43 -3.29 -8.53 11.22
N PHE A 44 -2.82 -7.29 11.11
CA PHE A 44 -3.65 -6.16 10.69
C PHE A 44 -3.91 -6.19 9.19
N GLY A 45 -2.89 -6.32 8.35
CA GLY A 45 -3.06 -6.35 6.89
C GLY A 45 -3.79 -7.61 6.44
N GLY A 46 -3.28 -8.79 6.81
CA GLY A 46 -3.91 -10.07 6.49
C GLY A 46 -5.31 -10.22 7.07
N GLY A 47 -5.52 -9.85 8.34
CA GLY A 47 -6.84 -9.84 8.97
C GLY A 47 -7.82 -8.87 8.28
N SER A 48 -7.35 -7.68 7.90
CA SER A 48 -8.18 -6.70 7.20
C SER A 48 -8.56 -7.17 5.79
N ILE A 49 -7.71 -7.93 5.10
CA ILE A 49 -8.08 -8.59 3.84
C ILE A 49 -9.27 -9.53 4.08
N ILE A 50 -9.23 -10.37 5.11
CA ILE A 50 -10.33 -11.29 5.41
C ILE A 50 -11.63 -10.49 5.68
N VAL A 51 -11.56 -9.46 6.53
CA VAL A 51 -12.71 -8.60 6.83
C VAL A 51 -13.25 -7.93 5.56
N LEU A 52 -12.39 -7.41 4.70
CA LEU A 52 -12.75 -6.82 3.42
C LEU A 52 -13.51 -7.81 2.53
N LEU A 53 -12.96 -9.03 2.37
CA LEU A 53 -13.57 -10.06 1.53
C LEU A 53 -14.94 -10.49 2.07
N LEU A 54 -15.08 -10.64 3.39
CA LEU A 54 -16.34 -10.96 4.05
C LEU A 54 -17.38 -9.84 3.88
N LEU A 55 -16.98 -8.58 4.12
CA LEU A 55 -17.88 -7.44 3.93
C LEU A 55 -18.31 -7.30 2.46
N LYS A 56 -17.38 -7.46 1.51
CA LYS A 56 -17.72 -7.38 0.10
C LYS A 56 -18.68 -8.50 -0.33
N ARG A 57 -18.41 -9.74 0.06
CA ARG A 57 -19.23 -10.90 -0.32
C ARG A 57 -20.59 -10.93 0.37
N TYR A 58 -20.65 -10.70 1.68
CA TYR A 58 -21.86 -10.94 2.47
C TYR A 58 -22.64 -9.66 2.79
N PHE A 59 -21.97 -8.55 3.10
CA PHE A 59 -22.64 -7.31 3.50
C PHE A 59 -23.02 -6.44 2.29
N LEU A 60 -22.08 -6.27 1.36
CA LEU A 60 -22.27 -5.54 0.10
C LEU A 60 -22.92 -6.39 -0.99
N GLN A 61 -22.77 -7.73 -0.90
CA GLN A 61 -23.27 -8.69 -1.91
C GLN A 61 -22.67 -8.45 -3.29
N GLU A 62 -21.37 -8.16 -3.34
CA GLU A 62 -20.63 -7.85 -4.56
C GLU A 62 -19.65 -8.96 -4.94
N SER A 63 -19.34 -9.04 -6.23
CA SER A 63 -18.38 -10.02 -6.74
C SER A 63 -16.96 -9.64 -6.39
N LEU A 64 -16.16 -10.61 -5.93
CA LEU A 64 -14.72 -10.40 -5.73
C LEU A 64 -13.97 -10.20 -7.04
N ASN A 65 -14.58 -10.57 -8.18
CA ASN A 65 -14.00 -10.38 -9.50
C ASN A 65 -13.86 -8.89 -9.85
N ASP A 66 -14.55 -7.98 -9.17
CA ASP A 66 -14.42 -6.53 -9.39
C ASP A 66 -12.98 -6.04 -9.14
N PHE A 67 -12.20 -6.75 -8.31
CA PHE A 67 -10.79 -6.44 -8.07
C PHE A 67 -9.91 -6.73 -9.28
N ASN A 68 -10.36 -7.57 -10.21
CA ASN A 68 -9.59 -7.99 -11.38
C ASN A 68 -10.50 -8.16 -12.60
N SER A 69 -11.43 -7.22 -12.79
CA SER A 69 -12.48 -7.31 -13.82
C SER A 69 -12.01 -6.97 -15.23
N GLY A 70 -10.81 -6.40 -15.36
CA GLY A 70 -10.22 -6.08 -16.65
C GLY A 70 -9.66 -7.30 -17.37
N GLU A 71 -9.60 -7.20 -18.69
CA GLU A 71 -8.99 -8.19 -19.57
C GLU A 71 -7.49 -8.33 -19.29
N GLY A 72 -7.01 -9.57 -19.25
CA GLY A 72 -5.60 -9.86 -19.01
C GLY A 72 -5.38 -11.29 -18.54
N ASN A 73 -4.13 -11.73 -18.60
CA ASN A 73 -3.66 -12.99 -18.07
C ASN A 73 -2.44 -12.77 -17.16
N TRP A 74 -1.99 -13.83 -16.51
CA TRP A 74 -0.87 -13.74 -15.57
C TRP A 74 0.43 -13.24 -16.21
N LYS A 75 0.68 -13.52 -17.50
CA LYS A 75 1.87 -13.03 -18.21
C LYS A 75 1.82 -11.52 -18.41
N THR A 76 0.67 -11.01 -18.85
CA THR A 76 0.46 -9.57 -18.99
C THR A 76 0.50 -8.88 -17.63
N ASP A 77 0.05 -9.55 -16.56
CA ASP A 77 0.12 -8.96 -15.23
C ASP A 77 1.56 -8.81 -14.72
N ILE A 78 2.41 -9.81 -14.97
CA ILE A 78 3.84 -9.73 -14.65
C ILE A 78 4.49 -8.61 -15.45
N LEU A 79 4.22 -8.52 -16.76
CA LEU A 79 4.80 -7.48 -17.60
C LEU A 79 4.40 -6.07 -17.12
N TRP A 80 3.11 -5.87 -16.82
CA TRP A 80 2.64 -4.61 -16.25
C TRP A 80 3.21 -4.33 -14.86
N GLY A 81 3.34 -5.36 -14.02
CA GLY A 81 3.97 -5.24 -12.71
C GLY A 81 5.41 -4.75 -12.82
N LEU A 82 6.21 -5.32 -13.73
CA LEU A 82 7.57 -4.88 -14.01
C LEU A 82 7.63 -3.45 -14.56
N ALA A 83 6.74 -3.10 -15.49
CA ALA A 83 6.65 -1.75 -16.05
C ALA A 83 6.30 -0.71 -14.97
N LEU A 84 5.36 -1.03 -14.08
CA LEU A 84 4.99 -0.19 -12.94
C LEU A 84 6.13 -0.07 -11.92
N THR A 85 6.86 -1.15 -11.63
CA THR A 85 8.07 -1.09 -10.79
C THR A 85 9.09 -0.12 -11.37
N ALA A 86 9.36 -0.19 -12.68
CA ALA A 86 10.26 0.75 -13.34
C ALA A 86 9.76 2.19 -13.23
N ALA A 87 8.45 2.42 -13.39
CA ALA A 87 7.84 3.74 -13.21
C ALA A 87 8.00 4.25 -11.76
N TYR A 88 7.83 3.41 -10.74
CA TYR A 88 8.02 3.80 -9.34
C TYR A 88 9.49 4.15 -9.03
N PHE A 89 10.45 3.43 -9.60
CA PHE A 89 11.87 3.79 -9.46
C PHE A 89 12.22 5.07 -10.21
N LEU A 90 11.65 5.30 -11.40
CA LEU A 90 11.83 6.56 -12.12
C LEU A 90 11.29 7.74 -11.31
N LEU A 91 10.08 7.60 -10.75
CA LEU A 91 9.51 8.59 -9.83
C LEU A 91 10.43 8.82 -8.64
N PHE A 92 10.92 7.76 -7.99
CA PHE A 92 11.85 7.89 -6.87
C PHE A 92 13.13 8.67 -7.24
N ILE A 93 13.72 8.41 -8.40
CA ILE A 93 14.92 9.10 -8.88
C ILE A 93 14.65 10.59 -9.16
N VAL A 94 13.49 10.92 -9.71
CA VAL A 94 13.10 12.30 -10.07
C VAL A 94 12.62 13.09 -8.84
N GLU A 95 11.78 12.51 -8.00
CA GLU A 95 11.19 13.13 -6.81
C GLU A 95 12.25 13.47 -5.77
N ARG A 96 13.25 12.59 -5.57
CA ARG A 96 14.26 12.76 -4.53
C ARG A 96 15.03 14.08 -4.62
N PRO A 97 15.63 14.49 -5.76
CA PRO A 97 16.30 15.79 -5.85
C PRO A 97 15.34 16.97 -5.83
N LEU A 98 14.09 16.82 -6.33
CA LEU A 98 13.12 17.90 -6.41
C LEU A 98 12.48 18.24 -5.06
N LEU A 99 12.23 17.22 -4.23
CA LEU A 99 11.43 17.35 -3.02
C LEU A 99 12.26 17.34 -1.74
N SER A 100 13.47 16.78 -1.74
CA SER A 100 14.27 16.64 -0.51
C SER A 100 14.72 17.98 0.10
N GLY A 101 14.81 19.06 -0.70
CA GLY A 101 15.10 20.40 -0.22
C GLY A 101 13.91 21.17 0.35
N VAL A 102 12.68 20.67 0.16
CA VAL A 102 11.44 21.38 0.54
C VAL A 102 10.64 20.59 1.58
N LEU A 103 10.72 19.26 1.54
CA LEU A 103 9.95 18.37 2.41
C LEU A 103 10.83 17.68 3.44
N THR A 104 10.24 17.44 4.60
CA THR A 104 10.88 16.77 5.73
C THR A 104 10.74 15.26 5.61
N ARG A 105 11.86 14.55 5.83
CA ARG A 105 11.91 13.09 5.92
C ARG A 105 12.22 12.68 7.35
N VAL A 106 11.46 11.74 7.88
CA VAL A 106 11.75 11.11 9.17
C VAL A 106 12.56 9.82 8.90
N PRO A 107 13.75 9.65 9.50
CA PRO A 107 14.50 8.39 9.42
C PRO A 107 13.69 7.23 10.02
N ASN A 108 13.67 6.09 9.34
CA ASN A 108 12.95 4.91 9.81
C ASN A 108 13.91 3.96 10.53
N MET A 109 14.18 4.24 11.81
CA MET A 109 15.09 3.44 12.64
C MET A 109 14.53 2.02 12.88
N GLU A 110 13.21 1.87 13.01
CA GLU A 110 12.58 0.56 13.22
C GLU A 110 12.81 -0.38 12.04
N MET A 111 12.71 0.15 10.80
CA MET A 111 13.04 -0.63 9.60
C MET A 111 14.53 -1.00 9.58
N LEU A 112 15.42 -0.09 9.98
CA LEU A 112 16.84 -0.40 10.09
C LEU A 112 17.10 -1.54 11.10
N ASP A 113 16.49 -1.49 12.28
CA ASP A 113 16.63 -2.52 13.32
C ASP A 113 16.07 -3.87 12.87
N LEU A 114 14.92 -3.87 12.18
CA LEU A 114 14.39 -5.07 11.56
C LEU A 114 15.37 -5.64 10.52
N MET A 115 15.99 -4.80 9.72
CA MET A 115 16.93 -5.22 8.69
C MET A 115 18.23 -5.79 9.28
N LEU A 116 18.76 -5.19 10.35
CA LEU A 116 19.86 -5.77 11.11
C LEU A 116 19.47 -7.14 11.67
N SER A 117 18.26 -7.26 12.24
CA SER A 117 17.72 -8.54 12.72
C SER A 117 17.59 -9.59 11.60
N MET A 118 17.26 -9.19 10.36
CA MET A 118 17.22 -10.09 9.21
C MET A 118 18.61 -10.61 8.79
N ARG A 119 19.66 -9.81 8.98
CA ARG A 119 21.05 -10.24 8.73
C ARG A 119 21.51 -11.26 9.76
N ASP A 120 21.10 -11.07 11.01
CA ASP A 120 21.47 -11.95 12.11
C ASP A 120 20.64 -13.25 12.12
N ASN A 121 19.40 -13.21 11.63
CA ASN A 121 18.50 -14.36 11.61
C ASN A 121 17.74 -14.49 10.28
N PRO A 122 18.07 -15.51 9.45
CA PRO A 122 17.45 -15.70 8.14
C PRO A 122 15.94 -16.02 8.20
N VAL A 123 15.41 -16.43 9.36
CA VAL A 123 13.97 -16.63 9.54
C VAL A 123 13.23 -15.31 9.37
N TYR A 124 13.73 -14.21 9.91
CA TYR A 124 13.10 -12.89 9.72
C TYR A 124 13.14 -12.46 8.25
N LEU A 125 14.21 -12.78 7.53
CA LEU A 125 14.31 -12.50 6.10
C LEU A 125 13.25 -13.27 5.30
N ILE A 126 13.09 -14.57 5.55
CA ILE A 126 12.09 -15.40 4.87
C ILE A 126 10.67 -14.93 5.20
N LEU A 127 10.39 -14.62 6.47
CA LEU A 127 9.09 -14.11 6.88
C LEU A 127 8.79 -12.75 6.25
N PHE A 128 9.78 -11.86 6.21
CA PHE A 128 9.63 -10.52 5.64
C PHE A 128 9.38 -10.57 4.14
N PHE A 129 10.30 -11.15 3.36
CA PHE A 129 10.21 -11.21 1.90
C PHE A 129 9.13 -12.18 1.39
N GLY A 130 8.68 -13.11 2.24
CA GLY A 130 7.56 -13.99 1.96
C GLY A 130 6.23 -13.36 2.38
N PRO A 131 5.55 -13.91 3.41
CA PRO A 131 4.16 -13.55 3.70
C PRO A 131 3.96 -12.08 4.10
N VAL A 132 4.92 -11.45 4.79
CA VAL A 132 4.75 -10.05 5.26
C VAL A 132 4.65 -9.10 4.08
N LEU A 133 5.66 -9.10 3.21
CA LEU A 133 5.72 -8.17 2.08
C LEU A 133 4.59 -8.44 1.08
N TRP A 134 4.32 -9.70 0.76
CA TRP A 134 3.30 -10.06 -0.24
C TRP A 134 1.88 -9.87 0.26
N ILE A 135 1.56 -10.34 1.47
CA ILE A 135 0.17 -10.38 1.97
C ILE A 135 -0.08 -9.20 2.91
N GLY A 136 0.75 -9.05 3.94
CA GLY A 136 0.54 -8.07 5.00
C GLY A 136 0.69 -6.62 4.55
N ILE A 137 1.54 -6.37 3.55
CA ILE A 137 1.83 -5.04 3.02
C ILE A 137 1.20 -4.88 1.63
N ALA A 138 1.80 -5.48 0.59
CA ALA A 138 1.46 -5.15 -0.80
C ALA A 138 0.02 -5.53 -1.18
N LEU A 139 -0.41 -6.77 -0.96
CA LEU A 139 -1.77 -7.19 -1.30
C LEU A 139 -2.81 -6.42 -0.49
N TYR A 140 -2.57 -6.21 0.80
CA TYR A 140 -3.47 -5.45 1.67
C TYR A 140 -3.64 -4.02 1.17
N GLU A 141 -2.56 -3.27 1.01
CA GLU A 141 -2.63 -1.86 0.62
C GLU A 141 -3.27 -1.67 -0.77
N GLU A 142 -2.92 -2.53 -1.73
CA GLU A 142 -3.51 -2.45 -3.07
C GLU A 142 -4.99 -2.86 -3.09
N LEU A 143 -5.41 -3.83 -2.26
CA LEU A 143 -6.82 -4.15 -2.11
C LEU A 143 -7.62 -2.99 -1.50
N ILE A 144 -7.07 -2.32 -0.47
CA ILE A 144 -7.69 -1.13 0.12
C ILE A 144 -7.83 -0.02 -0.93
N ARG A 145 -6.77 0.24 -1.71
CA ARG A 145 -6.79 1.23 -2.79
C ARG A 145 -7.89 0.92 -3.80
N VAL A 146 -7.94 -0.31 -4.31
CA VAL A 146 -8.95 -0.70 -5.29
C VAL A 146 -10.36 -0.67 -4.69
N PHE A 147 -10.50 -1.08 -3.43
CA PHE A 147 -11.78 -1.04 -2.74
C PHE A 147 -12.31 0.39 -2.56
N LEU A 148 -11.44 1.35 -2.22
CA LEU A 148 -11.77 2.77 -2.19
C LEU A 148 -12.28 3.27 -3.54
N LEU A 149 -11.49 3.05 -4.60
CA LEU A 149 -11.83 3.47 -5.95
C LEU A 149 -13.17 2.88 -6.40
N THR A 150 -13.31 1.55 -6.33
CA THR A 150 -14.50 0.84 -6.80
C THR A 150 -15.74 1.14 -5.97
N SER A 151 -15.61 1.41 -4.67
CA SER A 151 -16.74 1.80 -3.82
C SER A 151 -17.19 3.23 -4.09
N LEU A 152 -16.26 4.17 -4.24
CA LEU A 152 -16.58 5.59 -4.44
C LEU A 152 -17.02 5.90 -5.88
N TRP A 153 -16.50 5.19 -6.89
CA TRP A 153 -16.96 5.34 -8.29
C TRP A 153 -18.43 4.95 -8.50
N LYS A 154 -19.04 4.18 -7.59
CA LYS A 154 -20.48 3.87 -7.65
C LYS A 154 -21.37 5.08 -7.36
N PHE A 155 -20.81 6.16 -6.81
CA PHE A 155 -21.61 7.35 -6.47
C PHE A 155 -21.89 8.20 -7.71
N SER A 156 -21.03 8.14 -8.72
CA SER A 156 -21.24 8.80 -10.01
C SER A 156 -20.35 8.19 -11.09
N GLU A 157 -20.91 8.02 -12.29
CA GLU A 157 -20.17 7.55 -13.46
C GLU A 157 -19.50 8.69 -14.24
N LYS A 158 -19.66 9.95 -13.80
CA LYS A 158 -19.06 11.10 -14.48
C LYS A 158 -17.54 11.03 -14.40
N MET A 159 -16.86 11.26 -15.52
CA MET A 159 -15.40 11.24 -15.59
C MET A 159 -14.75 12.17 -14.55
N GLY A 160 -15.29 13.38 -14.35
CA GLY A 160 -14.79 14.32 -13.34
C GLY A 160 -14.86 13.76 -11.91
N TRP A 161 -15.90 12.99 -11.57
CA TRP A 161 -15.98 12.30 -10.29
C TRP A 161 -14.95 11.18 -10.18
N MET A 162 -14.76 10.41 -11.26
CA MET A 162 -13.78 9.33 -11.25
C MET A 162 -12.35 9.84 -11.03
N ILE A 163 -12.00 10.96 -11.67
CA ILE A 163 -10.71 11.65 -11.48
C ILE A 163 -10.59 12.19 -10.04
N LEU A 164 -11.64 12.82 -9.51
CA LEU A 164 -11.65 13.30 -8.13
C LEU A 164 -11.38 12.16 -7.13
N VAL A 165 -12.03 10.99 -7.32
CA VAL A 165 -11.84 9.81 -6.47
C VAL A 165 -10.41 9.27 -6.55
N ILE A 166 -9.76 9.31 -7.72
CA ILE A 166 -8.35 8.98 -7.88
C ILE A 166 -7.49 9.89 -6.99
N VAL A 167 -7.67 11.21 -7.11
CA VAL A 167 -6.90 12.18 -6.33
C VAL A 167 -7.13 12.02 -4.83
N LEU A 168 -8.39 11.86 -4.39
CA LEU A 168 -8.74 11.68 -2.98
C LEU A 168 -8.16 10.38 -2.40
N THR A 169 -8.27 9.28 -3.15
CA THR A 169 -7.68 7.99 -2.74
C THR A 169 -6.17 8.13 -2.62
N SER A 170 -5.53 8.84 -3.55
CA SER A 170 -4.09 9.02 -3.51
C SER A 170 -3.60 9.90 -2.37
N ALA A 171 -4.33 10.97 -2.06
CA ALA A 171 -4.07 11.77 -0.88
C ALA A 171 -4.25 10.95 0.41
N LEU A 172 -5.30 10.14 0.51
CA LEU A 172 -5.56 9.30 1.68
C LEU A 172 -4.44 8.27 1.92
N ILE A 173 -3.99 7.58 0.86
CA ILE A 173 -2.87 6.63 0.94
C ILE A 173 -1.54 7.34 1.25
N GLY A 174 -1.34 8.56 0.77
CA GLY A 174 -0.20 9.38 1.20
C GLY A 174 -0.27 9.68 2.70
N LEU A 175 -1.43 10.09 3.21
CA LEU A 175 -1.62 10.45 4.61
C LEU A 175 -1.42 9.28 5.59
N THR A 176 -1.68 8.03 5.19
CA THR A 176 -1.36 6.88 6.06
C THR A 176 0.13 6.73 6.33
N HIS A 177 0.97 7.36 5.52
CA HIS A 177 2.42 7.37 5.66
C HIS A 177 2.94 8.61 6.38
N TRP A 178 2.09 9.27 7.17
CA TRP A 178 2.43 10.44 7.97
C TRP A 178 3.70 10.27 8.81
N SER A 179 3.91 9.07 9.38
CA SER A 179 5.10 8.75 10.20
C SER A 179 6.43 8.87 9.45
N GLN A 180 6.42 8.87 8.12
CA GLN A 180 7.62 9.04 7.29
C GLN A 180 7.98 10.53 7.04
N GLY A 181 7.18 11.45 7.57
CA GLY A 181 7.28 12.89 7.33
C GLY A 181 6.59 13.33 6.04
N SER A 182 6.57 14.65 5.81
CA SER A 182 5.90 15.25 4.65
C SER A 182 6.43 14.73 3.32
N TYR A 183 7.72 14.37 3.24
CA TYR A 183 8.33 13.75 2.06
C TYR A 183 7.69 12.39 1.75
N GLY A 184 7.51 11.52 2.75
CA GLY A 184 6.89 10.21 2.56
C GLY A 184 5.43 10.33 2.13
N VAL A 185 4.67 11.22 2.78
CA VAL A 185 3.26 11.49 2.44
C VAL A 185 3.11 11.89 0.97
N VAL A 186 3.92 12.85 0.50
CA VAL A 186 3.82 13.36 -0.88
C VAL A 186 4.27 12.32 -1.90
N THR A 187 5.43 11.70 -1.70
CA THR A 187 6.00 10.74 -2.67
C THR A 187 5.14 9.47 -2.81
N ILE A 188 4.59 8.98 -1.69
CA ILE A 188 3.66 7.84 -1.72
C ILE A 188 2.32 8.26 -2.34
N GLY A 189 1.85 9.48 -2.07
CA GLY A 189 0.70 10.07 -2.76
C GLY A 189 0.88 10.12 -4.29
N ILE A 190 2.05 10.51 -4.80
CA ILE A 190 2.34 10.56 -6.24
C ILE A 190 2.37 9.15 -6.85
N LYS A 191 3.07 8.19 -6.24
CA LYS A 191 3.05 6.79 -6.70
C LYS A 191 1.64 6.22 -6.70
N SER A 192 0.88 6.55 -5.66
CA SER A 192 -0.53 6.18 -5.53
C SER A 192 -1.39 6.73 -6.67
N LEU A 193 -1.12 7.94 -7.19
CA LEU A 193 -1.81 8.46 -8.37
C LEU A 193 -1.56 7.57 -9.59
N VAL A 194 -0.32 7.11 -9.79
CA VAL A 194 0.02 6.18 -10.87
C VAL A 194 -0.71 4.85 -10.71
N SER A 195 -0.71 4.26 -9.51
CA SER A 195 -1.44 3.02 -9.23
C SER A 195 -2.94 3.16 -9.46
N CYS A 196 -3.55 4.25 -8.98
CA CYS A 196 -4.96 4.54 -9.14
C CYS A 196 -5.33 4.75 -10.63
N PHE A 197 -4.50 5.48 -11.37
CA PHE A 197 -4.70 5.69 -12.81
C PHE A 197 -4.53 4.40 -13.62
N PHE A 198 -3.53 3.58 -13.28
CA PHE A 198 -3.37 2.25 -13.86
C PHE A 198 -4.61 1.40 -13.63
N PHE A 199 -5.10 1.34 -12.38
CA PHE A 199 -6.30 0.57 -12.07
C PHE A 199 -7.53 1.11 -12.80
N PHE A 200 -7.67 2.44 -12.88
CA PHE A 200 -8.74 3.08 -13.64
C PHE A 200 -8.78 2.58 -15.10
N ARG A 201 -7.62 2.46 -15.75
CA ARG A 201 -7.48 2.06 -17.16
C ARG A 201 -7.57 0.57 -17.40
N TYR A 202 -6.97 -0.25 -16.54
CA TYR A 202 -6.79 -1.69 -16.77
C TYR A 202 -7.65 -2.57 -15.88
N ARG A 203 -8.11 -2.08 -14.72
CA ARG A 203 -8.95 -2.85 -13.77
C ARG A 203 -8.32 -4.19 -13.35
N ARG A 204 -6.99 -4.20 -13.18
CA ARG A 204 -6.20 -5.35 -12.75
C ARG A 204 -5.50 -5.06 -11.42
N LEU A 205 -5.73 -5.90 -10.41
CA LEU A 205 -5.08 -5.78 -9.10
C LEU A 205 -3.66 -6.36 -9.10
N LEU A 206 -3.47 -7.53 -9.71
CA LEU A 206 -2.21 -8.28 -9.60
C LEU A 206 -0.96 -7.49 -10.07
N PRO A 207 -1.00 -6.69 -11.16
CA PRO A 207 0.14 -5.86 -11.54
C PRO A 207 0.54 -4.87 -10.45
N LEU A 208 -0.44 -4.29 -9.74
CA LEU A 208 -0.17 -3.34 -8.65
C LEU A 208 0.54 -4.02 -7.50
N VAL A 209 0.08 -5.22 -7.12
CA VAL A 209 0.69 -6.02 -6.04
C VAL A 209 2.12 -6.40 -6.39
N ILE A 210 2.35 -6.92 -7.59
CA ILE A 210 3.71 -7.25 -8.07
C ILE A 210 4.60 -6.01 -8.03
N ALA A 211 4.10 -4.88 -8.55
CA ALA A 211 4.88 -3.65 -8.61
C ALA A 211 5.29 -3.15 -7.21
N HIS A 212 4.35 -3.21 -6.27
CA HIS A 212 4.54 -2.83 -4.87
C HIS A 212 5.57 -3.73 -4.19
N VAL A 213 5.40 -5.06 -4.27
CA VAL A 213 6.36 -6.03 -3.70
C VAL A 213 7.76 -5.80 -4.24
N LEU A 214 7.90 -5.65 -5.56
CA LEU A 214 9.21 -5.46 -6.17
C LEU A 214 9.83 -4.13 -5.77
N TYR A 215 9.05 -3.04 -5.75
CA TYR A 215 9.55 -1.72 -5.39
C TYR A 215 10.06 -1.68 -3.94
N ASP A 216 9.29 -2.19 -2.99
CA ASP A 216 9.68 -2.20 -1.58
C ASP A 216 10.75 -3.26 -1.31
N GLY A 217 10.60 -4.45 -1.85
CA GLY A 217 11.54 -5.55 -1.70
C GLY A 217 12.93 -5.21 -2.23
N ILE A 218 13.02 -4.58 -3.42
CA ILE A 218 14.32 -4.16 -3.97
C ILE A 218 14.97 -3.09 -3.08
N GLN A 219 14.21 -2.11 -2.57
CA GLN A 219 14.77 -1.10 -1.68
C GLN A 219 15.31 -1.69 -0.38
N VAL A 220 14.55 -2.60 0.25
CA VAL A 220 15.00 -3.31 1.45
C VAL A 220 16.21 -4.19 1.13
N ALA A 221 16.21 -4.94 0.03
CA ALA A 221 17.33 -5.78 -0.37
C ALA A 221 18.60 -4.96 -0.65
N LEU A 222 18.49 -3.82 -1.34
CA LEU A 222 19.62 -2.94 -1.61
C LEU A 222 20.23 -2.41 -0.31
N LEU A 223 19.40 -2.00 0.65
CA LEU A 223 19.89 -1.51 1.93
C LEU A 223 20.48 -2.67 2.77
N LEU A 224 19.92 -3.88 2.72
CA LEU A 224 20.50 -5.10 3.32
C LEU A 224 21.86 -5.50 2.75
N ILE A 225 22.20 -5.09 1.53
CA ILE A 225 23.50 -5.41 0.92
C ILE A 225 24.51 -4.27 1.12
N THR A 226 24.04 -3.02 1.12
CA THR A 226 24.92 -1.83 1.14
C THR A 226 25.22 -1.28 2.52
N TYR A 227 24.38 -1.54 3.53
CA TYR A 227 24.63 -1.02 4.87
C TYR A 227 25.85 -1.71 5.50
N PRO A 228 26.86 -0.99 6.02
CA PRO A 228 28.06 -1.61 6.59
C PRO A 228 27.70 -2.59 7.72
N GLN A 229 28.47 -3.68 7.87
CA GLN A 229 28.46 -4.43 9.13
C GLN A 229 29.24 -3.58 10.14
N GLY A 230 28.54 -3.13 11.19
CA GLY A 230 29.17 -2.44 12.32
C GLY A 230 29.97 -3.39 13.18
#